data_AF-A0A317JW12-F1
#
_entry.id   AF-A0A317JW12-F1
#
_cell.length_a   1.000
_cell.length_b   1.000
_cell.length_c   1.000
_cell.angle_alpha   90.00
_cell.angle_beta   90.00
_cell.angle_gamma   90.00
#
_symmetry.space_group_name_H-M   'P 1'
#
loop_
_entity.id
_entity.type
_entity.pdbx_description
1 polymer ?
#
loop_
_entity_poly.entity_id
_entity_poly.type
_entity_poly.pdbx_seq_one_letter_code
_entity_poly.pdbx_strand_id
1 'polypeptide(L)'
;MLLDPETENEVAYELCQLLGRAILPVSHLDRPGDASRDAGTAFFFNELVGVTDDGDVVHEYLLTADALTRAPYGKIGLRPSVTEPAGVASDEILMPDFSAQWIHLPEVGLAAMPTGGLHGHAEDRGWRWRTQQVTDGVAARADDIAGIGADPGSAFVLALGVGADGSRPLEAVIERLVRDGDEVRITTELPPGYVGAPVFGVQAHGEGEVALRCLGLVLPGAGGHPIATFDRIRTALVEATAGYR
;
A
#
# COMPACT_ATOMS: atom_id res chain seq x y z
N MET A 1 16.21 9.45 16.19
CA MET A 1 17.12 10.23 15.31
C MET A 1 16.32 10.65 14.10
N LEU A 2 16.08 11.94 13.94
CA LEU A 2 15.39 12.50 12.77
C LEU A 2 16.43 12.66 11.66
N LEU A 3 16.13 12.22 10.44
CA LEU A 3 16.95 12.56 9.28
C LEU A 3 16.90 14.08 9.09
N ASP A 4 17.97 14.67 8.57
CA ASP A 4 17.91 16.08 8.19
C ASP A 4 16.97 16.26 6.97
N PRO A 5 16.39 17.45 6.77
CA PRO A 5 15.38 17.67 5.72
C PRO A 5 15.87 17.40 4.29
N GLU A 6 17.16 17.55 4.01
CA GLU A 6 17.71 17.28 2.68
C GLU A 6 17.68 15.77 2.41
N THR A 7 18.17 14.98 3.37
CA THR A 7 18.11 13.52 3.32
C THR A 7 16.66 13.00 3.26
N GLU A 8 15.72 13.60 3.99
CA GLU A 8 14.30 13.21 3.89
C GLU A 8 13.75 13.43 2.47
N ASN A 9 14.07 14.56 1.83
CA ASN A 9 13.60 14.82 0.46
C ASN A 9 14.22 13.87 -0.57
N GLU A 10 15.49 13.51 -0.42
CA GLU A 10 16.15 12.53 -1.28
C GLU A 10 15.48 11.15 -1.17
N VAL A 11 15.21 10.69 0.07
CA VAL A 11 14.52 9.41 0.31
C VAL A 11 13.11 9.42 -0.30
N ALA A 12 12.36 10.51 -0.13
CA ALA A 12 11.02 10.65 -0.71
C ALA A 12 11.05 10.59 -2.24
N TYR A 13 12.04 11.23 -2.88
CA TYR A 13 12.23 11.19 -4.32
C TYR A 13 12.57 9.78 -4.81
N GLU A 14 13.50 9.09 -4.17
CA GLU A 14 13.89 7.72 -4.53
C GLU A 14 12.74 6.72 -4.35
N LEU A 15 11.93 6.87 -3.29
CA LEU A 15 10.72 6.07 -3.10
C LEU A 15 9.75 6.19 -4.27
N CYS A 16 9.53 7.40 -4.78
CA CYS A 16 8.69 7.62 -5.96
C CYS A 16 9.25 6.90 -7.20
N GLN A 17 10.56 6.86 -7.38
CA GLN A 17 11.19 6.20 -8.54
C GLN A 17 11.18 4.66 -8.42
N LEU A 18 11.40 4.14 -7.22
CA LEU A 18 11.54 2.70 -6.97
C LEU A 18 10.21 2.00 -6.72
N LEU A 19 9.24 2.66 -6.11
CA LEU A 19 7.97 2.08 -5.68
C LEU A 19 6.75 2.85 -6.20
N GLY A 20 6.95 3.90 -7.01
CA GLY A 20 5.84 4.61 -7.65
C GLY A 20 5.02 3.71 -8.58
N ARG A 21 5.55 2.58 -9.05
CA ARG A 21 4.79 1.55 -9.79
C ARG A 21 4.24 0.43 -8.91
N ALA A 22 4.48 0.46 -7.60
CA ALA A 22 3.87 -0.43 -6.63
C ALA A 22 2.41 -0.07 -6.34
N ILE A 23 2.02 1.18 -6.61
CA ILE A 23 0.80 1.76 -6.04
C ILE A 23 -0.25 2.14 -7.10
N LEU A 24 -1.51 1.97 -6.76
CA LEU A 24 -2.66 2.25 -7.61
C LEU A 24 -3.69 3.11 -6.86
N PRO A 25 -4.31 4.10 -7.53
CA PRO A 25 -5.46 4.77 -6.95
C PRO A 25 -6.64 3.81 -6.89
N VAL A 26 -7.27 3.72 -5.72
CA VAL A 26 -8.51 2.97 -5.52
C VAL A 26 -9.64 3.93 -5.17
N SER A 27 -10.84 3.59 -5.60
CA SER A 27 -12.05 4.37 -5.36
C SER A 27 -13.24 3.46 -5.32
N HIS A 28 -14.21 3.77 -4.48
CA HIS A 28 -15.45 3.03 -4.40
C HIS A 28 -16.61 3.81 -5.00
N LEU A 29 -17.63 3.09 -5.47
CA LEU A 29 -18.79 3.65 -6.13
C LEU A 29 -20.07 2.96 -5.63
N ASP A 30 -21.14 3.73 -5.47
CA ASP A 30 -22.47 3.18 -5.23
C ASP A 30 -23.01 2.50 -6.49
N ARG A 31 -22.75 3.07 -7.67
CA ARG A 31 -23.16 2.56 -8.98
C ARG A 31 -22.13 2.84 -10.07
N PRO A 32 -22.15 2.09 -11.19
CA PRO A 32 -21.32 2.39 -12.35
C PRO A 32 -21.59 3.81 -12.89
N GLY A 33 -20.54 4.61 -13.03
CA GLY A 33 -20.60 5.97 -13.56
C GLY A 33 -20.83 7.08 -12.53
N ASP A 34 -21.04 6.74 -11.26
CA ASP A 34 -21.08 7.75 -10.18
C ASP A 34 -19.71 8.42 -10.00
N ALA A 35 -19.71 9.63 -9.43
CA ALA A 35 -18.50 10.24 -8.94
C ALA A 35 -17.97 9.45 -7.73
N SER A 36 -16.65 9.23 -7.67
CA SER A 36 -16.02 8.61 -6.51
C SER A 36 -16.27 9.47 -5.27
N ARG A 37 -16.74 8.84 -4.19
CA ARG A 37 -16.96 9.51 -2.90
C ARG A 37 -15.69 9.52 -2.07
N ASP A 38 -15.05 8.36 -1.94
CA ASP A 38 -13.81 8.21 -1.21
C ASP A 38 -12.70 7.64 -2.12
N ALA A 39 -11.57 8.34 -2.08
CA ALA A 39 -10.37 8.00 -2.82
C ALA A 39 -9.27 7.56 -1.85
N GLY A 40 -8.64 6.44 -2.17
CA GLY A 40 -7.50 5.93 -1.43
C GLY A 40 -6.42 5.39 -2.34
N THR A 41 -5.43 4.78 -1.74
CA THR A 41 -4.30 4.13 -2.41
C THR A 41 -4.31 2.65 -2.07
N ALA A 42 -3.97 1.82 -3.05
CA ALA A 42 -3.66 0.41 -2.87
C ALA A 42 -2.23 0.15 -3.36
N PHE A 43 -1.58 -0.91 -2.89
CA PHE A 43 -0.23 -1.24 -3.32
C PHE A 43 0.03 -2.74 -3.41
N PHE A 44 0.89 -3.14 -4.35
CA PHE A 44 1.29 -4.52 -4.54
C PHE A 44 2.30 -4.94 -3.47
N PHE A 45 2.04 -6.10 -2.87
CA PHE A 45 2.89 -6.76 -1.89
C PHE A 45 3.15 -8.21 -2.31
N ASN A 46 4.42 -8.61 -2.31
CA ASN A 46 4.87 -9.98 -2.54
C ASN A 46 5.32 -10.62 -1.23
N GLU A 47 4.56 -11.61 -0.78
CA GLU A 47 4.89 -12.46 0.37
C GLU A 47 5.67 -13.68 -0.09
N LEU A 48 6.85 -13.92 0.49
CA LEU A 48 7.60 -15.15 0.26
C LEU A 48 7.01 -16.27 1.13
N VAL A 49 6.36 -17.25 0.50
CA VAL A 49 5.69 -18.35 1.21
C VAL A 49 6.53 -19.61 1.30
N GLY A 50 7.56 -19.74 0.46
CA GLY A 50 8.49 -20.86 0.49
C GLY A 50 9.58 -20.75 -0.56
N VAL A 51 10.53 -21.68 -0.50
CA VAL A 51 11.60 -21.83 -1.49
C VAL A 51 11.58 -23.29 -1.95
N THR A 52 11.54 -23.51 -3.26
CA THR A 52 11.62 -24.83 -3.90
C THR A 52 12.90 -24.93 -4.73
N ASP A 53 13.19 -26.12 -5.28
CA ASP A 53 14.31 -26.33 -6.19
C ASP A 53 14.19 -25.48 -7.48
N ASP A 54 12.96 -25.07 -7.83
CA ASP A 54 12.65 -24.22 -9.00
C ASP A 54 12.64 -22.71 -8.67
N GLY A 55 12.82 -22.33 -7.39
CA GLY A 55 12.94 -20.95 -6.94
C GLY A 55 11.98 -20.54 -5.82
N ASP A 56 11.83 -19.22 -5.64
CA ASP A 56 10.96 -18.64 -4.63
C ASP A 56 9.48 -18.82 -5.00
N VAL A 57 8.68 -19.30 -4.05
CA VAL A 57 7.22 -19.34 -4.16
C VAL A 57 6.68 -18.09 -3.48
N VAL A 58 5.99 -17.24 -4.24
CA VAL A 58 5.46 -15.96 -3.76
C VAL A 58 3.95 -15.89 -3.93
N HIS A 59 3.28 -15.29 -2.94
CA HIS A 59 1.91 -14.81 -3.09
C HIS A 59 1.93 -13.30 -3.32
N GLU A 60 1.28 -12.85 -4.39
CA GLU A 60 1.09 -11.43 -4.66
C GLU A 60 -0.31 -10.99 -4.27
N TYR A 61 -0.38 -9.91 -3.50
CA TYR A 61 -1.61 -9.25 -3.10
C TYR A 61 -1.57 -7.78 -3.48
N LEU A 62 -2.74 -7.23 -3.79
CA LEU A 62 -2.99 -5.80 -3.73
C LEU A 62 -3.57 -5.48 -2.34
N LEU A 63 -2.90 -4.63 -1.57
CA LEU A 63 -3.28 -4.26 -0.21
C LEU A 63 -3.86 -2.84 -0.16
N THR A 64 -4.89 -2.63 0.66
CA THR A 64 -5.44 -1.30 0.97
C THR A 64 -6.19 -1.30 2.31
N ALA A 65 -6.68 -0.16 2.76
CA ALA A 65 -7.51 -0.09 3.96
C ALA A 65 -8.89 -0.72 3.73
N ASP A 66 -9.36 -1.54 4.65
CA ASP A 66 -10.63 -2.26 4.58
C ASP A 66 -11.85 -1.33 4.39
N ALA A 67 -11.78 -0.14 4.97
CA ALA A 67 -12.84 0.87 4.82
C ALA A 67 -13.09 1.29 3.36
N LEU A 68 -12.11 1.11 2.47
CA LEU A 68 -12.19 1.51 1.06
C LEU A 68 -12.84 0.45 0.16
N THR A 69 -13.06 -0.77 0.65
CA THR A 69 -13.36 -1.93 -0.21
C THR A 69 -14.78 -2.48 -0.03
N ARG A 70 -15.60 -1.86 0.81
CA ARG A 70 -16.93 -2.40 1.21
C ARG A 70 -18.10 -2.05 0.27
N ALA A 71 -17.84 -1.29 -0.79
CA ALA A 71 -18.88 -0.89 -1.74
C ALA A 71 -19.19 -2.00 -2.76
N PRO A 72 -20.39 -1.97 -3.40
CA PRO A 72 -20.75 -2.92 -4.45
C PRO A 72 -19.89 -2.76 -5.71
N TYR A 73 -19.41 -1.55 -6.00
CA TYR A 73 -18.55 -1.25 -7.14
C TYR A 73 -17.28 -0.54 -6.70
N GLY A 74 -16.21 -0.75 -7.46
CA GLY A 74 -14.94 -0.09 -7.24
C GLY A 74 -14.19 0.15 -8.54
N LYS A 75 -13.20 1.02 -8.45
CA LYS A 75 -12.31 1.39 -9.54
C LYS A 75 -10.87 1.28 -9.08
N ILE A 76 -10.06 0.65 -9.91
CA ILE A 76 -8.60 0.70 -9.83
C ILE A 76 -8.13 1.54 -11.00
N GLY A 77 -7.59 2.72 -10.75
CA GLY A 77 -7.06 3.56 -11.82
C GLY A 77 -5.71 3.04 -12.31
N LEU A 78 -5.48 3.16 -13.61
CA LEU A 78 -4.26 2.73 -14.29
C LEU A 78 -3.51 3.95 -14.81
N ARG A 79 -2.22 4.02 -14.48
CA ARG A 79 -1.30 4.98 -15.08
C ARG A 79 -0.55 4.31 -16.23
N PRO A 80 -0.19 5.02 -17.31
CA PRO A 80 0.60 4.42 -18.40
C PRO A 80 1.91 3.78 -17.92
N SER A 81 2.48 4.26 -16.82
CA SER A 81 3.70 3.73 -16.22
C SER A 81 3.55 2.33 -15.62
N VAL A 82 2.34 1.88 -15.26
CA VAL A 82 2.09 0.57 -14.62
C VAL A 82 1.61 -0.50 -15.60
N THR A 83 1.51 -0.17 -16.88
CA THR A 83 0.99 -1.06 -17.93
C THR A 83 1.99 -1.14 -19.10
N GLU A 84 2.08 -2.30 -19.73
CA GLU A 84 2.93 -2.52 -20.90
C GLU A 84 2.15 -3.29 -21.99
N PRO A 85 2.08 -2.79 -23.25
CA PRO A 85 2.61 -1.51 -23.71
C PRO A 85 1.85 -0.30 -23.13
N ALA A 86 2.55 0.83 -22.96
CA ALA A 86 1.94 2.04 -22.45
C ALA A 86 0.82 2.55 -23.39
N GLY A 87 -0.32 2.93 -22.81
CA GLY A 87 -1.47 3.48 -23.55
C GLY A 87 -2.39 2.45 -24.20
N VAL A 88 -2.13 1.14 -24.00
CA VAL A 88 -3.03 0.06 -24.48
C VAL A 88 -4.15 -0.21 -23.48
N ALA A 89 -3.85 -0.14 -22.19
CA ALA A 89 -4.86 -0.29 -21.14
C ALA A 89 -5.81 0.92 -21.10
N SER A 90 -7.03 0.70 -20.62
CA SER A 90 -7.92 1.78 -20.21
C SER A 90 -7.34 2.54 -19.01
N ASP A 91 -7.83 3.75 -18.76
CA ASP A 91 -7.41 4.56 -17.59
C ASP A 91 -7.84 3.97 -16.24
N GLU A 92 -8.75 2.99 -16.25
CA GLU A 92 -9.26 2.33 -15.05
C GLU A 92 -9.78 0.92 -15.34
N ILE A 93 -9.78 0.09 -14.30
CA ILE A 93 -10.51 -1.18 -14.22
C ILE A 93 -11.74 -0.94 -13.34
N LEU A 94 -12.93 -1.00 -13.93
CA LEU A 94 -14.19 -1.01 -13.21
C LEU A 94 -14.47 -2.43 -12.70
N MET A 95 -14.68 -2.55 -11.40
CA MET A 95 -14.86 -3.83 -10.72
C MET A 95 -16.29 -3.95 -10.18
N PRO A 96 -17.15 -4.81 -10.77
CA PRO A 96 -18.38 -5.22 -10.12
C PRO A 96 -18.09 -6.16 -8.96
N ASP A 97 -19.06 -6.31 -8.04
CA ASP A 97 -18.93 -7.11 -6.81
C ASP A 97 -17.64 -6.80 -6.06
N PHE A 98 -17.31 -5.51 -5.99
CA PHE A 98 -15.98 -5.04 -5.59
C PHE A 98 -15.57 -5.57 -4.23
N SER A 99 -16.46 -5.52 -3.24
CA SER A 99 -16.20 -6.10 -1.92
C SER A 99 -15.85 -7.58 -1.95
N ALA A 100 -16.49 -8.37 -2.82
CA ALA A 100 -16.22 -9.81 -2.91
C ALA A 100 -14.84 -10.14 -3.52
N GLN A 101 -14.16 -9.16 -4.12
CA GLN A 101 -12.81 -9.32 -4.67
C GLN A 101 -11.72 -9.21 -3.60
N TRP A 102 -12.07 -8.85 -2.36
CA TRP A 102 -11.12 -8.64 -1.27
C TRP A 102 -11.31 -9.67 -0.15
N ILE A 103 -10.20 -10.14 0.39
CA ILE A 103 -10.13 -10.76 1.71
C ILE A 103 -10.17 -9.61 2.73
N HIS A 104 -11.27 -9.52 3.47
CA HIS A 104 -11.49 -8.50 4.49
C HIS A 104 -10.92 -8.93 5.84
N LEU A 105 -10.02 -8.12 6.40
CA LEU A 105 -9.29 -8.36 7.66
C LEU A 105 -9.53 -7.18 8.62
N PRO A 106 -10.77 -6.98 9.10
CA PRO A 106 -11.16 -5.81 9.88
C PRO A 106 -10.42 -5.68 11.22
N GLU A 107 -9.94 -6.78 11.80
CA GLU A 107 -9.15 -6.82 13.03
C GLU A 107 -7.80 -6.10 12.94
N VAL A 108 -7.29 -5.93 11.71
CA VAL A 108 -6.11 -5.12 11.39
C VAL A 108 -6.44 -3.94 10.48
N GLY A 109 -7.71 -3.74 10.11
CA GLY A 109 -8.17 -2.67 9.21
C GLY A 109 -7.72 -2.83 7.75
N LEU A 110 -7.29 -4.03 7.35
CA LEU A 110 -6.72 -4.33 6.02
C LEU A 110 -7.76 -5.00 5.12
N ALA A 111 -7.69 -4.71 3.82
CA ALA A 111 -8.24 -5.57 2.78
C ALA A 111 -7.13 -6.01 1.81
N ALA A 112 -7.14 -7.28 1.42
CA ALA A 112 -6.15 -7.86 0.53
C ALA A 112 -6.82 -8.56 -0.66
N MET A 113 -6.41 -8.24 -1.89
CA MET A 113 -6.91 -8.87 -3.12
C MET A 113 -5.79 -9.73 -3.73
N PRO A 114 -5.97 -11.06 -3.87
CA PRO A 114 -5.10 -11.87 -4.71
C PRO A 114 -5.11 -11.37 -6.16
N THR A 115 -3.93 -11.17 -6.76
CA THR A 115 -3.83 -10.42 -8.02
C THR A 115 -3.95 -11.28 -9.27
N GLY A 116 -4.08 -12.60 -9.15
CA GLY A 116 -4.19 -13.51 -10.31
C GLY A 116 -5.31 -13.11 -11.29
N GLY A 117 -6.46 -12.66 -10.76
CA GLY A 117 -7.56 -12.15 -11.60
C GLY A 117 -7.22 -10.84 -12.32
N LEU A 118 -6.42 -9.96 -11.71
CA LEU A 118 -5.95 -8.72 -12.34
C LEU A 118 -4.94 -9.01 -13.46
N HIS A 119 -4.07 -10.00 -13.29
CA HIS A 119 -3.14 -10.43 -14.33
C HIS A 119 -3.87 -11.07 -15.51
N GLY A 120 -4.82 -11.97 -15.25
CA GLY A 120 -5.66 -12.55 -16.30
C GLY A 120 -6.47 -11.49 -17.05
N HIS A 121 -7.04 -10.52 -16.34
CA HIS A 121 -7.75 -9.39 -16.94
C HIS A 121 -6.88 -8.59 -17.93
N ALA A 122 -5.61 -8.36 -17.57
CA ALA A 122 -4.65 -7.65 -18.40
C ALA A 122 -4.30 -8.46 -19.65
N GLU A 123 -3.99 -9.74 -19.48
CA GLU A 123 -3.64 -10.66 -20.57
C GLU A 123 -4.77 -10.75 -21.62
N ASP A 124 -6.02 -10.93 -21.15
CA ASP A 124 -7.22 -10.96 -22.00
C ASP A 124 -7.40 -9.68 -22.83
N ARG A 125 -6.78 -8.56 -22.42
CA ARG A 125 -6.84 -7.25 -23.07
C ARG A 125 -5.54 -6.86 -23.78
N GLY A 126 -4.58 -7.78 -23.87
CA GLY A 126 -3.35 -7.59 -24.64
C GLY A 126 -2.34 -6.63 -24.01
N TRP A 127 -2.39 -6.46 -22.67
CA TRP A 127 -1.37 -5.72 -21.92
C TRP A 127 -0.94 -6.52 -20.70
N ARG A 128 0.13 -6.08 -20.03
CA ARG A 128 0.63 -6.69 -18.80
C ARG A 128 0.97 -5.64 -17.77
N TRP A 129 0.96 -6.03 -16.50
CA TRP A 129 1.39 -5.18 -15.40
C TRP A 129 2.90 -4.93 -15.44
N ARG A 130 3.29 -3.69 -15.16
CA ARG A 130 4.68 -3.26 -15.00
C ARG A 130 4.85 -2.67 -13.61
N THR A 131 4.80 -3.53 -12.60
CA THR A 131 4.79 -3.15 -11.19
C THR A 131 6.20 -3.20 -10.58
N GLN A 132 6.35 -2.55 -9.42
CA GLN A 132 7.52 -2.66 -8.55
C GLN A 132 7.02 -2.93 -7.14
N GLN A 133 6.75 -4.19 -6.82
CA GLN A 133 6.05 -4.57 -5.60
C GLN A 133 6.89 -4.26 -4.35
N VAL A 134 6.21 -4.00 -3.24
CA VAL A 134 6.83 -4.11 -1.91
C VAL A 134 7.11 -5.59 -1.69
N THR A 135 8.37 -5.96 -1.52
CA THR A 135 8.76 -7.36 -1.32
C THR A 135 8.83 -7.71 0.17
N ASP A 136 8.83 -9.00 0.47
CA ASP A 136 9.05 -9.51 1.83
C ASP A 136 10.33 -8.93 2.48
N GLY A 137 11.37 -8.72 1.67
CA GLY A 137 12.63 -8.12 2.11
C GLY A 137 12.55 -6.62 2.44
N VAL A 138 11.52 -5.90 1.98
CA VAL A 138 11.30 -4.47 2.29
C VAL A 138 10.26 -4.30 3.39
N ALA A 139 9.29 -5.20 3.49
CA ALA A 139 8.27 -5.20 4.53
C ALA A 139 8.88 -5.43 5.93
N ALA A 140 8.53 -4.54 6.87
CA ALA A 140 9.03 -4.54 8.24
C ALA A 140 8.73 -5.87 8.95
N ARG A 141 9.70 -6.33 9.73
CA ARG A 141 9.56 -7.48 10.64
C ARG A 141 9.05 -7.01 12.00
N ALA A 142 8.66 -7.96 12.85
CA ALA A 142 8.21 -7.67 14.21
C ALA A 142 9.23 -6.84 15.00
N ASP A 143 10.53 -7.15 14.88
CA ASP A 143 11.59 -6.40 15.56
C ASP A 143 11.71 -4.95 15.07
N ASP A 144 11.53 -4.70 13.76
CA ASP A 144 11.51 -3.34 13.20
C ASP A 144 10.35 -2.52 13.79
N ILE A 145 9.17 -3.14 13.93
CA ILE A 145 7.97 -2.51 14.50
C ILE A 145 8.11 -2.31 16.01
N ALA A 146 8.69 -3.27 16.72
CA ALA A 146 8.95 -3.20 18.16
C ALA A 146 9.97 -2.10 18.52
N GLY A 147 10.90 -1.79 17.61
CA GLY A 147 11.85 -0.70 17.75
C GLY A 147 11.23 0.71 17.70
N ILE A 148 9.97 0.84 17.26
CA ILE A 148 9.28 2.13 17.22
C ILE A 148 8.84 2.52 18.63
N GLY A 149 9.41 3.62 19.13
CA GLY A 149 9.12 4.19 20.44
C GLY A 149 8.11 5.34 20.40
N ALA A 150 7.91 5.98 21.56
CA ALA A 150 7.06 7.16 21.72
C ALA A 150 7.67 8.45 21.14
N ASP A 151 8.99 8.47 20.95
CA ASP A 151 9.67 9.61 20.34
C ASP A 151 9.37 9.66 18.82
N PRO A 152 9.06 10.85 18.26
CA PRO A 152 8.77 11.00 16.84
C PRO A 152 9.91 10.52 15.92
N GLY A 153 9.56 9.60 15.02
CA GLY A 153 10.40 9.17 13.89
C GLY A 153 9.89 9.69 12.54
N SER A 154 10.73 9.67 11.51
CA SER A 154 10.36 10.03 10.14
C SER A 154 9.56 8.91 9.49
N ALA A 155 8.39 9.24 8.94
CA ALA A 155 7.56 8.39 8.09
C ALA A 155 7.47 8.98 6.69
N PHE A 156 7.61 8.14 5.67
CA PHE A 156 7.37 8.48 4.28
C PHE A 156 6.10 7.77 3.83
N VAL A 157 5.07 8.52 3.44
CA VAL A 157 3.83 7.95 2.92
C VAL A 157 3.78 8.18 1.43
N LEU A 158 3.75 7.09 0.67
CA LEU A 158 3.74 7.13 -0.79
C LEU A 158 2.32 6.84 -1.30
N ALA A 159 1.66 7.84 -1.87
CA ALA A 159 0.23 7.78 -2.18
C ALA A 159 -0.10 8.32 -3.57
N LEU A 160 -1.36 8.11 -3.97
CA LEU A 160 -2.00 8.83 -5.05
C LEU A 160 -2.96 9.84 -4.45
N GLY A 161 -2.51 11.09 -4.36
CA GLY A 161 -3.30 12.21 -3.85
C GLY A 161 -4.55 12.49 -4.69
N VAL A 162 -5.34 13.48 -4.29
CA VAL A 162 -6.51 13.95 -5.04
C VAL A 162 -6.30 15.42 -5.41
N GLY A 163 -6.03 15.67 -6.69
CA GLY A 163 -5.90 17.01 -7.24
C GLY A 163 -7.25 17.74 -7.31
N ALA A 164 -7.21 19.07 -7.37
CA ALA A 164 -8.41 19.91 -7.46
C ALA A 164 -9.25 19.66 -8.74
N ASP A 165 -8.61 19.13 -9.78
CA ASP A 165 -9.21 18.71 -11.05
C ASP A 165 -9.67 17.24 -11.05
N GLY A 166 -9.55 16.54 -9.92
CA GLY A 166 -9.82 15.12 -9.79
C GLY A 166 -8.68 14.22 -10.25
N SER A 167 -7.53 14.78 -10.67
CA SER A 167 -6.34 14.00 -10.99
C SER A 167 -5.80 13.24 -9.77
N ARG A 168 -5.04 12.18 -10.03
CA ARG A 168 -4.42 11.33 -8.99
C ARG A 168 -2.89 11.37 -9.12
N PRO A 169 -2.22 12.45 -8.68
CA PRO A 169 -0.77 12.57 -8.77
C PRO A 169 -0.06 11.59 -7.82
N LEU A 170 1.10 11.09 -8.26
CA LEU A 170 2.03 10.35 -7.41
C LEU A 170 2.69 11.33 -6.44
N GLU A 171 2.53 11.11 -5.15
CA GLU A 171 3.02 12.00 -4.10
C GLU A 171 3.71 11.18 -3.00
N ALA A 172 4.75 11.77 -2.40
CA ALA A 172 5.35 11.30 -1.17
C ALA A 172 5.33 12.44 -0.15
N VAL A 173 4.78 12.19 1.03
CA VAL A 173 4.82 13.14 2.16
C VAL A 173 5.70 12.58 3.26
N ILE A 174 6.36 13.50 3.95
CA ILE A 174 7.25 13.21 5.06
C ILE A 174 6.52 13.65 6.33
N GLU A 175 6.13 12.69 7.15
CA GLU A 175 5.36 12.91 8.37
C GLU A 175 6.07 12.33 9.59
N ARG A 176 5.46 12.54 10.75
CA ARG A 176 5.98 12.03 12.01
C ARG A 176 5.15 10.86 12.51
N LEU A 177 5.83 9.75 12.76
CA LEU A 177 5.26 8.54 13.34
C LEU A 177 5.68 8.41 14.80
N VAL A 178 4.77 7.90 15.62
CA VAL A 178 5.03 7.57 17.03
C VAL A 178 4.35 6.24 17.37
N ARG A 179 4.82 5.60 18.43
CA ARG A 179 4.05 4.61 19.17
C ARG A 179 3.21 5.30 20.24
N ASP A 180 1.89 5.15 20.16
CA ASP A 180 0.90 5.63 21.13
C ASP A 180 0.18 4.42 21.72
N GLY A 181 0.57 4.03 22.94
CA GLY A 181 0.17 2.75 23.53
C GLY A 181 0.65 1.56 22.68
N ASP A 182 -0.29 0.72 22.25
CA ASP A 182 0.00 -0.45 21.40
C ASP A 182 -0.02 -0.11 19.90
N GLU A 183 -0.40 1.12 19.53
CA GLU A 183 -0.60 1.54 18.15
C GLU A 183 0.60 2.31 17.61
N VAL A 184 0.98 2.04 16.36
CA VAL A 184 1.88 2.91 15.59
C VAL A 184 1.03 3.81 14.72
N ARG A 185 1.26 5.12 14.79
CA ARG A 185 0.42 6.09 14.08
C ARG A 185 1.21 7.27 13.54
N ILE A 186 0.67 7.86 12.47
CA ILE A 186 1.02 9.19 12.00
C ILE A 186 0.26 10.20 12.86
N THR A 187 0.97 11.24 13.30
CA THR A 187 0.47 12.22 14.28
C THR A 187 -0.31 13.39 13.68
N THR A 188 -0.35 13.45 12.35
CA THR A 188 -0.93 14.54 11.56
C THR A 188 -2.01 14.00 10.63
N GLU A 189 -2.95 14.87 10.25
CA GLU A 189 -3.90 14.58 9.18
C GLU A 189 -3.17 14.46 7.84
N LEU A 190 -3.53 13.46 7.05
CA LEU A 190 -3.01 13.27 5.70
C LEU A 190 -3.97 13.82 4.65
N PRO A 191 -3.46 14.23 3.47
CA PRO A 191 -4.33 14.67 2.38
C PRO A 191 -5.29 13.56 1.91
N PRO A 192 -6.39 13.93 1.23
CA PRO A 192 -7.25 12.94 0.57
C PRO A 192 -6.46 12.04 -0.40
N GLY A 193 -6.80 10.74 -0.46
CA GLY A 193 -6.09 9.76 -1.29
C GLY A 193 -5.04 8.91 -0.55
N TYR A 194 -4.64 9.32 0.66
CA TYR A 194 -3.56 8.67 1.42
C TYR A 194 -3.99 7.45 2.22
N VAL A 195 -5.28 7.28 2.51
CA VAL A 195 -5.78 6.07 3.17
C VAL A 195 -5.46 4.85 2.30
N GLY A 196 -4.91 3.80 2.92
CA GLY A 196 -4.45 2.59 2.25
C GLY A 196 -3.03 2.67 1.66
N ALA A 197 -2.40 3.84 1.68
CA ALA A 197 -1.03 4.02 1.17
C ALA A 197 0.00 3.28 2.04
N PRO A 198 1.08 2.73 1.44
CA PRO A 198 2.20 2.17 2.20
C PRO A 198 2.94 3.27 2.97
N VAL A 199 3.35 2.95 4.20
CA VAL A 199 4.14 3.82 5.08
C VAL A 199 5.53 3.23 5.25
N PHE A 200 6.55 4.03 4.98
CA PHE A 200 7.95 3.64 5.15
C PHE A 200 8.57 4.36 6.34
N GLY A 201 9.25 3.60 7.20
CA GLY A 201 9.96 4.10 8.36
C GLY A 201 11.45 3.92 8.22
N VAL A 202 12.18 4.82 8.88
CA VAL A 202 13.64 4.80 8.94
C VAL A 202 14.07 3.99 10.16
N GLN A 203 14.82 2.92 9.94
CA GLN A 203 15.41 2.11 10.99
C GLN A 203 16.91 2.31 11.01
N ALA A 204 17.46 2.54 12.20
CA ALA A 204 18.90 2.46 12.38
C ALA A 204 19.30 0.98 12.31
N HIS A 205 20.12 0.63 11.34
CA HIS A 205 20.82 -0.64 11.31
C HIS A 205 22.19 -0.47 11.99
N GLY A 206 22.86 -1.59 12.28
CA GLY A 206 24.19 -1.56 12.87
C GLY A 206 25.17 -0.68 12.10
N GLU A 207 26.26 -0.26 12.76
CA GLU A 207 27.36 0.53 12.16
C GLU A 207 26.93 1.85 11.46
N GLY A 208 25.78 2.41 11.81
CA GLY A 208 25.32 3.70 11.28
C GLY A 208 24.67 3.62 9.90
N GLU A 209 24.41 2.42 9.39
CA GLU A 209 23.61 2.23 8.19
C GLU A 209 22.13 2.51 8.49
N VAL A 210 21.45 3.15 7.55
CA VAL A 210 20.04 3.46 7.65
C VAL A 210 19.29 2.58 6.67
N ALA A 211 18.31 1.82 7.17
CA ALA A 211 17.45 0.99 6.33
C ALA A 211 16.02 1.57 6.31
N LEU A 212 15.44 1.59 5.11
CA LEU A 212 14.04 1.94 4.95
C LEU A 212 13.19 0.67 4.93
N ARG A 213 12.17 0.61 5.78
CA ARG A 213 11.24 -0.52 5.89
C ARG A 213 9.82 -0.07 5.65
N CYS A 214 9.05 -0.83 4.86
CA CYS A 214 7.61 -0.62 4.76
C CYS A 214 6.97 -1.10 6.06
N LEU A 215 6.54 -0.18 6.91
CA LEU A 215 5.99 -0.46 8.23
C LEU A 215 4.59 -1.05 8.14
N GLY A 216 3.82 -0.70 7.12
CA GLY A 216 2.42 -1.06 7.01
C GLY A 216 1.68 -0.16 6.03
N LEU A 217 0.37 0.04 6.29
CA LEU A 217 -0.46 0.97 5.53
C LEU A 217 -1.26 1.91 6.42
N VAL A 218 -1.60 3.07 5.85
CA VAL A 218 -2.39 4.10 6.51
C VAL A 218 -3.84 3.66 6.67
N LEU A 219 -4.37 3.71 7.89
CA LEU A 219 -5.77 3.51 8.19
C LEU A 219 -6.53 4.84 8.32
N PRO A 220 -7.86 4.85 8.17
CA PRO A 220 -8.67 6.01 8.53
C PRO A 220 -8.46 6.40 10.01
N GLY A 221 -8.39 7.69 10.28
CA GLY A 221 -8.21 8.22 11.63
C GLY A 221 -8.71 9.66 11.74
N ALA A 222 -8.69 10.19 12.97
CA ALA A 222 -9.04 11.58 13.27
C ALA A 222 -7.97 12.19 14.18
N GLY A 223 -7.48 13.37 13.83
CA GLY A 223 -6.30 14.01 14.42
C GLY A 223 -4.99 13.27 14.14
N GLY A 224 -4.96 12.38 13.14
CA GLY A 224 -3.85 11.48 12.84
C GLY A 224 -4.33 10.09 12.41
N HIS A 225 -3.42 9.29 11.86
CA HIS A 225 -3.75 8.02 11.21
C HIS A 225 -3.06 6.81 11.86
N PRO A 226 -3.84 5.81 12.33
CA PRO A 226 -3.30 4.51 12.69
C PRO A 226 -2.58 3.86 11.51
N ILE A 227 -1.59 3.00 11.79
CA ILE A 227 -0.93 2.16 10.80
C ILE A 227 -1.28 0.70 11.06
N ALA A 228 -1.80 0.01 10.04
CA ALA A 228 -1.86 -1.46 10.05
C ALA A 228 -0.44 -1.99 9.80
N THR A 229 0.24 -2.41 10.86
CA THR A 229 1.66 -2.78 10.80
C THR A 229 1.88 -4.14 10.13
N PHE A 230 3.01 -4.32 9.43
CA PHE A 230 3.28 -5.49 8.60
C PHE A 230 3.40 -6.81 9.38
N ASP A 231 3.83 -6.75 10.64
CA ASP A 231 3.82 -7.90 11.54
C ASP A 231 2.38 -8.43 11.75
N ARG A 232 1.43 -7.52 11.98
CA ARG A 232 0.00 -7.86 12.13
C ARG A 232 -0.63 -8.26 10.80
N ILE A 233 -0.29 -7.58 9.71
CA ILE A 233 -0.77 -7.90 8.35
C ILE A 233 -0.38 -9.32 7.97
N ARG A 234 0.89 -9.70 8.14
CA ARG A 234 1.39 -11.04 7.81
C ARG A 234 0.65 -12.12 8.60
N THR A 235 0.49 -11.93 9.91
CA THR A 235 -0.27 -12.86 10.74
C THR A 235 -1.70 -13.03 10.23
N ALA A 236 -2.40 -11.93 9.96
CA ALA A 236 -3.78 -11.97 9.47
C ALA A 236 -3.90 -12.65 8.08
N LEU A 237 -2.97 -12.37 7.16
CA LEU A 237 -2.94 -13.01 5.84
C LEU A 237 -2.70 -14.52 5.92
N VAL A 238 -1.76 -14.95 6.77
CA VAL A 238 -1.49 -16.37 7.00
C VAL A 238 -2.72 -17.07 7.56
N GLU A 239 -3.38 -16.48 8.56
CA GLU A 239 -4.60 -17.05 9.16
C GLU A 239 -5.75 -17.15 8.15
N ALA A 240 -5.96 -16.10 7.35
CA ALA A 240 -7.04 -16.06 6.35
C ALA A 240 -6.80 -17.00 5.16
N THR A 241 -5.54 -17.29 4.83
CA THR A 241 -5.18 -18.13 3.68
C THR A 241 -4.82 -19.56 4.05
N ALA A 242 -4.72 -19.89 5.34
CA ALA A 242 -4.42 -21.24 5.83
C ALA A 242 -5.42 -22.31 5.32
N GLY A 243 -6.66 -21.92 5.00
CA GLY A 243 -7.68 -22.80 4.43
C GLY A 243 -7.62 -23.02 2.93
N TYR A 244 -6.73 -22.32 2.21
CA TYR A 244 -6.59 -22.38 0.74
C TYR A 244 -5.29 -23.07 0.29
N ARG A 245 -4.55 -23.68 1.23
CA ARG A 245 -3.30 -24.42 0.97
C ARG A 245 -3.55 -25.90 0.68
#